data_AF-A0A2K5YCE7-F1
#
_entry.id   AF-A0A2K5YCE7-F1
#
_cell.length_a   1.000
_cell.length_b   1.000
_cell.length_c   1.000
_cell.angle_alpha   90.00
_cell.angle_beta   90.00
_cell.angle_gamma   90.00
#
_symmetry.space_group_name_H-M   'P 1'
#
loop_
_entity.id
_entity.type
_entity.pdbx_description
1 polymer ?
#
loop_
_entity_poly.entity_id
_entity_poly.type
_entity_poly.pdbx_seq_one_letter_code
_entity_poly.pdbx_strand_id
1 'polypeptide(L)'
;MVPSFLSLRLSCLGLWASGLILVLGFLKLIRLLLRRQRLAKAMGNFPGPPTHWLFGHALEIQQTGSLDKVVSWAHQFPYAHPLWFGQFIGFLNIYEPDYAKAVYSRGDPKAPDVYDFFLQWIGRGLLVLEGPKWFQHRKLLTPGFHYDVLKPYVALFAESTRVMLDKWEEKADDLGKMTYLTMCIKESFRLYPPVPQVYRQLSKPVTFVDGRSLPAGSLISMHIYALHRNSAVWPDPEVFDPLRFSTENASKRHPFAFMPFSAGPRNCIGQQFAMSEMKVVTAMCLLHFEFSLDPSRLPIKMLQLVLRSKNGIHLHLKPLGPGSGK
;
A
#
# COMPACT_ATOMS: atom_id res chain seq x y z
N MET A 1 -56.43 -16.12 -42.17
CA MET A 1 -55.00 -15.95 -42.48
C MET A 1 -54.34 -15.22 -41.33
N VAL A 2 -53.68 -15.94 -40.42
CA VAL A 2 -52.83 -15.36 -39.37
C VAL A 2 -51.38 -15.63 -39.80
N PRO A 3 -50.52 -14.60 -39.93
CA PRO A 3 -49.23 -14.81 -40.55
C PRO A 3 -48.23 -15.45 -39.55
N SER A 4 -47.55 -16.49 -40.02
CA SER A 4 -46.60 -17.33 -39.28
C SER A 4 -45.24 -16.65 -39.05
N PHE A 5 -45.20 -15.52 -38.34
CA PHE A 5 -43.97 -14.73 -38.19
C PHE A 5 -43.05 -15.09 -37.02
N LEU A 6 -43.37 -16.06 -36.17
CA LEU A 6 -42.50 -16.43 -35.05
C LEU A 6 -42.32 -17.94 -34.90
N SER A 7 -41.45 -18.53 -35.72
CA SER A 7 -40.69 -19.70 -35.30
C SER A 7 -39.19 -19.43 -35.50
N LEU A 8 -38.64 -18.51 -34.70
CA LEU A 8 -37.19 -18.48 -34.54
C LEU A 8 -36.78 -19.83 -33.93
N ARG A 9 -36.23 -20.73 -34.76
CA ARG A 9 -35.67 -21.99 -34.29
C ARG A 9 -34.61 -21.68 -33.23
N LEU A 10 -34.68 -22.33 -32.07
CA LEU A 10 -33.69 -22.17 -30.98
C LEU A 10 -32.25 -22.32 -31.47
N SER A 11 -32.01 -23.11 -32.53
CA SER A 11 -30.70 -23.27 -33.17
C SER A 11 -30.18 -21.97 -33.82
N CYS A 12 -31.04 -21.17 -34.44
CA CYS A 12 -30.67 -19.86 -34.97
C CYS A 12 -30.31 -18.91 -33.83
N LEU A 13 -31.09 -18.89 -32.74
CA LEU A 13 -30.80 -18.06 -31.55
C LEU A 13 -29.43 -18.41 -30.93
N GLY A 14 -29.08 -19.70 -30.85
CA GLY A 14 -27.76 -20.15 -30.36
C GLY A 14 -26.59 -19.72 -31.25
N LEU A 15 -26.76 -19.76 -32.57
CA LEU A 15 -25.75 -19.28 -33.53
C LEU A 15 -25.58 -17.75 -33.47
N TRP A 16 -26.66 -16.99 -33.35
CA TRP A 16 -26.59 -15.55 -33.15
C TRP A 16 -25.95 -15.18 -31.80
N ALA A 17 -26.28 -15.89 -30.73
CA ALA A 17 -25.69 -15.66 -29.41
C ALA A 17 -24.20 -15.99 -29.38
N SER A 18 -23.77 -17.11 -29.96
CA SER A 18 -22.34 -17.47 -30.06
C SER A 18 -21.58 -16.50 -30.96
N GLY A 19 -22.15 -16.08 -32.09
CA GLY A 19 -21.60 -15.04 -32.95
C GLY A 19 -21.42 -13.71 -32.21
N LEU A 20 -22.43 -13.28 -31.44
CA LEU A 20 -22.36 -12.08 -30.62
C LEU A 20 -21.28 -12.18 -29.53
N ILE A 21 -21.17 -13.32 -28.85
CA ILE A 21 -20.13 -13.57 -27.84
C ILE A 21 -18.73 -13.50 -28.47
N LEU A 22 -18.52 -14.09 -29.65
CA LEU A 22 -17.24 -14.04 -30.36
C LEU A 22 -16.89 -12.61 -30.77
N VAL A 23 -17.85 -11.84 -31.31
CA VAL A 23 -17.64 -10.43 -31.66
C VAL A 23 -17.30 -9.59 -30.43
N LEU A 24 -18.05 -9.73 -29.34
CA LEU A 24 -17.77 -9.02 -28.09
C LEU A 24 -16.41 -9.40 -27.49
N GLY A 25 -16.05 -10.68 -27.54
CA GLY A 25 -14.75 -11.20 -27.13
C GLY A 25 -13.61 -10.61 -27.97
N PHE A 26 -13.76 -10.59 -29.29
CA PHE A 26 -12.79 -10.01 -30.22
C PHE A 26 -12.62 -8.50 -30.02
N LEU A 27 -13.72 -7.75 -29.88
CA LEU A 27 -13.68 -6.32 -29.56
C LEU A 27 -12.99 -6.06 -28.22
N LYS A 28 -13.25 -6.88 -27.20
CA LYS A 28 -12.57 -6.79 -25.90
C LYS A 28 -11.08 -7.08 -26.03
N LEU A 29 -10.69 -8.08 -26.81
CA LEU A 29 -9.30 -8.41 -27.10
C LEU A 29 -8.57 -7.26 -27.80
N ILE A 30 -9.16 -6.68 -28.85
CA ILE A 30 -8.59 -5.50 -29.52
C ILE A 30 -8.38 -4.36 -28.52
N ARG A 31 -9.38 -4.05 -27.68
CA ARG A 31 -9.24 -2.99 -26.66
C ARG A 31 -8.10 -3.28 -25.68
N LEU A 32 -7.92 -4.53 -25.26
CA LEU A 32 -6.82 -4.94 -24.39
C LEU A 32 -5.45 -4.80 -25.08
N LEU A 33 -5.35 -5.20 -26.36
CA LEU A 33 -4.13 -5.07 -27.15
C LEU A 33 -3.76 -3.60 -27.38
N LEU A 34 -4.73 -2.75 -27.74
CA LEU A 34 -4.52 -1.30 -27.89
C LEU A 34 -4.16 -0.64 -26.57
N ARG A 35 -4.75 -1.07 -25.44
CA ARG A 35 -4.38 -0.59 -24.12
C ARG A 35 -2.94 -0.99 -23.77
N ARG A 36 -2.57 -2.24 -24.00
CA ARG A 36 -1.20 -2.75 -23.81
C ARG A 36 -0.20 -1.94 -24.62
N GLN A 37 -0.44 -1.73 -25.91
CA GLN A 37 0.44 -0.95 -26.78
C GLN A 37 0.61 0.49 -26.27
N ARG A 38 -0.49 1.13 -25.83
CA ARG A 38 -0.42 2.48 -25.24
C ARG A 38 0.41 2.51 -23.96
N LEU A 39 0.20 1.58 -23.04
CA LEU A 39 0.97 1.49 -21.79
C LEU A 39 2.46 1.21 -22.06
N ALA A 40 2.77 0.30 -22.97
CA ALA A 40 4.14 -0.02 -23.35
C ALA A 40 4.85 1.18 -24.00
N LYS A 41 4.18 1.90 -24.91
CA LYS A 41 4.72 3.12 -25.52
C LYS A 41 4.96 4.21 -24.48
N ALA A 42 4.01 4.42 -23.57
CA ALA A 42 4.14 5.41 -22.49
C ALA A 42 5.34 5.11 -21.58
N MET A 43 5.63 3.83 -21.33
CA MET A 43 6.75 3.39 -20.51
C MET A 43 8.06 3.19 -21.30
N GLY A 44 8.10 3.52 -22.60
CA GLY A 44 9.27 3.26 -23.46
C GLY A 44 10.56 3.94 -23.02
N ASN A 45 10.47 5.06 -22.30
CA ASN A 45 11.63 5.79 -21.75
C ASN A 45 12.05 5.30 -20.34
N PHE A 46 11.45 4.21 -19.86
CA PHE A 46 11.75 3.62 -18.56
C PHE A 46 12.34 2.21 -18.77
N PRO A 47 13.67 2.04 -18.61
CA PRO A 47 14.25 0.70 -18.63
C PRO A 47 13.71 -0.13 -17.47
N GLY A 48 13.70 -1.46 -17.62
CA GLY A 48 13.20 -2.37 -16.60
C GLY A 48 13.72 -3.79 -16.76
N PRO A 49 13.37 -4.68 -15.82
CA PRO A 49 13.78 -6.08 -15.86
C PRO A 49 13.19 -6.81 -17.08
N PRO A 50 13.79 -7.94 -17.48
CA PRO A 50 13.26 -8.74 -18.58
C PRO A 50 11.88 -9.29 -18.25
N THR A 51 11.01 -9.31 -19.26
CA THR A 51 9.63 -9.80 -19.12
C THR A 51 9.49 -11.22 -19.66
N HIS A 52 8.77 -12.08 -18.95
CA HIS A 52 8.32 -13.36 -19.50
C HIS A 52 7.25 -13.13 -20.57
N TRP A 53 7.32 -13.86 -21.69
CA TRP A 53 6.46 -13.68 -22.86
C TRP A 53 4.96 -13.80 -22.58
N LEU A 54 4.57 -14.51 -21.50
CA LEU A 54 3.17 -14.67 -21.07
C LEU A 54 2.87 -13.95 -19.74
N PHE A 55 3.77 -14.07 -18.76
CA PHE A 55 3.49 -13.72 -17.37
C PHE A 55 4.01 -12.33 -16.99
N GLY A 56 4.75 -11.66 -17.88
CA GLY A 56 5.44 -10.42 -17.53
C GLY A 56 6.42 -10.70 -16.40
N HIS A 57 6.25 -10.00 -15.27
CA HIS A 57 7.03 -10.22 -14.04
C HIS A 57 6.27 -11.02 -12.97
N ALA A 58 5.07 -11.53 -13.26
CA ALA A 58 4.23 -12.16 -12.24
C ALA A 58 4.90 -13.36 -11.55
N LEU A 59 5.69 -14.16 -12.28
CA LEU A 59 6.42 -15.30 -11.70
C LEU A 59 7.46 -14.86 -10.67
N GLU A 60 8.16 -13.76 -10.91
CA GLU A 60 9.12 -13.19 -9.94
C GLU A 60 8.38 -12.60 -8.74
N ILE A 61 7.24 -11.94 -8.96
CA ILE A 61 6.47 -11.31 -7.87
C ILE A 61 5.78 -12.33 -6.96
N GLN A 62 5.42 -13.52 -7.47
CA GLN A 62 4.82 -14.60 -6.70
C GLN A 62 5.81 -15.35 -5.81
N GLN A 63 7.12 -15.22 -6.04
CA GLN A 63 8.14 -15.88 -5.23
C GLN A 63 8.22 -15.30 -3.80
N THR A 64 8.64 -16.14 -2.86
CA THR A 64 8.97 -15.68 -1.50
C THR A 64 10.20 -14.78 -1.58
N GLY A 65 10.15 -13.60 -0.95
CA GLY A 65 11.23 -12.61 -1.04
C GLY A 65 11.11 -11.64 -2.23
N SER A 66 10.00 -11.64 -2.97
CA SER A 66 9.81 -10.75 -4.12
C SER A 66 9.90 -9.25 -3.79
N LEU A 67 9.57 -8.84 -2.57
CA LEU A 67 9.75 -7.46 -2.12
C LEU A 67 11.24 -7.04 -2.15
N ASP A 68 12.13 -7.92 -1.69
CA ASP A 68 13.58 -7.69 -1.69
C ASP A 68 14.13 -7.75 -3.13
N LYS A 69 13.55 -8.59 -3.99
CA LYS A 69 13.84 -8.59 -5.44
C LYS A 69 13.51 -7.24 -6.08
N VAL A 70 12.36 -6.63 -5.76
CA VAL A 70 12.00 -5.30 -6.29
C VAL A 70 12.96 -4.22 -5.77
N VAL A 71 13.47 -4.34 -4.54
CA VAL A 71 14.55 -3.45 -4.05
C VAL A 71 15.80 -3.59 -4.92
N SER A 72 16.20 -4.81 -5.28
CA SER A 72 17.34 -5.01 -6.20
C SER A 72 17.13 -4.35 -7.56
N TRP A 73 15.90 -4.39 -8.11
CA TRP A 73 15.56 -3.68 -9.34
C TRP A 73 15.55 -2.16 -9.16
N ALA A 74 15.14 -1.66 -8.01
CA ALA A 74 15.17 -0.22 -7.71
C ALA A 74 16.61 0.33 -7.66
N HIS A 75 17.59 -0.48 -7.27
CA HIS A 75 19.01 -0.10 -7.38
C HIS A 75 19.51 -0.09 -8.84
N GLN A 76 19.03 -1.03 -9.66
CA GLN A 76 19.43 -1.13 -11.07
C GLN A 76 18.79 -0.05 -11.96
N PHE A 77 17.55 0.34 -11.65
CA PHE A 77 16.77 1.28 -12.44
C PHE A 77 16.43 2.50 -11.58
N PRO A 78 17.15 3.63 -11.72
CA PRO A 78 16.87 4.81 -10.93
C PRO A 78 15.44 5.35 -11.15
N TYR A 79 14.86 5.85 -10.05
CA TYR A 79 13.52 6.46 -9.95
C TYR A 79 12.32 5.51 -10.14
N ALA A 80 12.30 4.79 -11.26
CA ALA A 80 11.16 3.99 -11.68
C ALA A 80 11.51 2.94 -12.73
N HIS A 81 10.75 1.84 -12.72
CA HIS A 81 10.83 0.81 -13.78
C HIS A 81 9.43 0.28 -14.15
N PRO A 82 9.22 -0.20 -15.39
CA PRO A 82 7.98 -0.89 -15.75
C PRO A 82 7.79 -2.19 -14.95
N LEU A 83 6.55 -2.50 -14.60
CA LEU A 83 6.16 -3.73 -13.92
C LEU A 83 4.90 -4.31 -14.58
N TRP A 84 5.04 -5.47 -15.20
CA TRP A 84 3.97 -6.13 -15.95
C TRP A 84 3.42 -7.34 -15.19
N PHE A 85 2.09 -7.45 -15.13
CA PHE A 85 1.38 -8.61 -14.62
C PHE A 85 0.63 -9.27 -15.77
N GLY A 86 1.13 -10.41 -16.23
CA GLY A 86 0.69 -10.99 -17.50
C GLY A 86 1.03 -10.08 -18.69
N GLN A 87 0.28 -10.22 -19.78
CA GLN A 87 0.51 -9.44 -21.00
C GLN A 87 -0.18 -8.08 -21.05
N PHE A 88 -1.23 -7.85 -20.26
CA PHE A 88 -2.17 -6.75 -20.52
C PHE A 88 -2.14 -5.62 -19.50
N ILE A 89 -1.59 -5.87 -18.30
CA ILE A 89 -1.59 -4.91 -17.21
C ILE A 89 -0.13 -4.53 -16.92
N GLY A 90 0.21 -3.27 -17.19
CA GLY A 90 1.55 -2.71 -16.96
C GLY A 90 1.45 -1.45 -16.11
N PHE A 91 2.22 -1.43 -15.02
CA PHE A 91 2.37 -0.28 -14.12
C PHE A 91 3.77 0.31 -14.28
N LEU A 92 3.91 1.63 -14.14
CA LEU A 92 5.20 2.20 -13.78
C LEU A 92 5.38 2.07 -12.27
N ASN A 93 6.33 1.25 -11.85
CA ASN A 93 6.70 1.07 -10.46
C ASN A 93 7.63 2.21 -10.04
N ILE A 94 7.21 3.02 -9.07
CA ILE A 94 7.93 4.21 -8.59
C ILE A 94 8.31 4.04 -7.11
N TYR A 95 9.50 4.49 -6.75
CA TYR A 95 10.10 4.30 -5.40
C TYR A 95 11.11 5.40 -5.06
N GLU A 96 10.91 6.58 -5.62
CA GLU A 96 11.73 7.77 -5.35
C GLU A 96 10.83 8.92 -4.86
N PRO A 97 11.27 9.74 -3.89
CA PRO A 97 10.44 10.76 -3.27
C PRO A 97 9.86 11.84 -4.20
N ASP A 98 10.59 12.35 -5.19
CA ASP A 98 10.08 13.34 -6.16
C ASP A 98 9.05 12.72 -7.10
N TYR A 99 9.29 11.49 -7.56
CA TYR A 99 8.31 10.71 -8.32
C TYR A 99 7.04 10.47 -7.51
N ALA A 100 7.20 10.13 -6.22
CA ALA A 100 6.09 9.93 -5.31
C ALA A 100 5.28 11.21 -5.12
N LYS A 101 5.95 12.34 -4.90
CA LYS A 101 5.33 13.66 -4.80
C LYS A 101 4.57 14.03 -6.07
N ALA A 102 5.17 13.83 -7.24
CA ALA A 102 4.58 14.17 -8.53
C ALA A 102 3.22 13.49 -8.76
N VAL A 103 3.03 12.25 -8.27
CA VAL A 103 1.76 11.51 -8.45
C VAL A 103 0.85 11.61 -7.23
N TYR A 104 1.35 11.37 -6.02
CA TYR A 104 0.51 11.16 -4.84
C TYR A 104 -0.01 12.47 -4.23
N SER A 105 0.54 13.62 -4.60
CA SER A 105 0.01 14.95 -4.23
C SER A 105 -1.26 15.35 -5.00
N ARG A 106 -1.53 14.77 -6.18
CA ARG A 106 -2.53 15.27 -7.15
C ARG A 106 -3.94 14.70 -6.96
N GLY A 107 -4.09 13.63 -6.18
CA GLY A 107 -5.40 13.02 -5.90
C GLY A 107 -6.01 12.18 -7.03
N ASP A 108 -5.20 11.79 -8.03
CA ASP A 108 -5.60 10.89 -9.11
C ASP A 108 -6.35 9.63 -8.61
N PRO A 109 -7.28 9.08 -9.41
CA PRO A 109 -8.08 7.93 -9.00
C PRO A 109 -7.24 6.68 -8.71
N LYS A 110 -7.83 5.77 -7.95
CA LYS A 110 -7.22 4.46 -7.66
C LYS A 110 -7.21 3.62 -8.95
N ALA A 111 -6.20 2.79 -9.15
CA ALA A 111 -6.14 1.94 -10.34
C ALA A 111 -7.30 0.92 -10.33
N PRO A 112 -8.28 0.99 -11.25
CA PRO A 112 -9.44 0.09 -11.24
C PRO A 112 -9.03 -1.38 -11.38
N ASP A 113 -7.97 -1.65 -12.14
CA ASP A 113 -7.41 -3.00 -12.34
C ASP A 113 -6.97 -3.70 -11.05
N VAL A 114 -6.78 -2.94 -9.97
CA VAL A 114 -6.45 -3.48 -8.64
C VAL A 114 -7.60 -3.25 -7.66
N TYR A 115 -8.22 -2.07 -7.69
CA TYR A 115 -9.18 -1.71 -6.66
C TYR A 115 -10.59 -2.23 -6.92
N ASP A 116 -10.94 -2.65 -8.14
CA ASP A 116 -12.25 -3.23 -8.43
C ASP A 116 -12.43 -4.61 -7.76
N PHE A 117 -11.34 -5.31 -7.43
CA PHE A 117 -11.39 -6.54 -6.62
C PHE A 117 -11.96 -6.31 -5.21
N PHE A 118 -11.92 -5.07 -4.70
CA PHE A 118 -12.53 -4.72 -3.42
C PHE A 118 -14.05 -4.56 -3.48
N LEU A 119 -14.64 -4.39 -4.67
CA LEU A 119 -16.06 -4.04 -4.79
C LEU A 119 -16.98 -5.10 -4.21
N GLN A 120 -16.65 -6.39 -4.38
CA GLN A 120 -17.46 -7.48 -3.82
C GLN A 120 -17.27 -7.67 -2.32
N TRP A 121 -16.17 -7.15 -1.74
CA TRP A 121 -15.85 -7.31 -0.32
C TRP A 121 -16.29 -6.10 0.51
N ILE A 122 -15.73 -4.92 0.25
CA ILE A 122 -15.96 -3.69 1.03
C ILE A 122 -16.79 -2.64 0.28
N GLY A 123 -17.20 -2.95 -0.96
CA GLY A 123 -18.01 -2.06 -1.78
C GLY A 123 -17.30 -0.76 -2.17
N ARG A 124 -18.10 0.24 -2.58
CA ARG A 124 -17.63 1.59 -2.93
C ARG A 124 -17.54 2.48 -1.68
N GLY A 125 -16.66 2.10 -0.75
CA GLY A 125 -16.33 2.87 0.45
C GLY A 125 -15.23 3.93 0.24
N LEU A 126 -14.80 4.62 1.30
CA LEU A 126 -13.80 5.70 1.24
C LEU A 126 -12.46 5.30 0.58
N LEU A 127 -12.07 4.03 0.71
CA LEU A 127 -10.82 3.50 0.12
C LEU A 127 -10.86 3.45 -1.41
N VAL A 128 -12.04 3.15 -1.98
CA VAL A 128 -12.27 2.87 -3.41
C VAL A 128 -12.88 4.07 -4.14
N LEU A 129 -13.76 4.83 -3.48
CA LEU A 129 -14.42 6.01 -4.04
C LEU A 129 -13.42 7.00 -4.66
N GLU A 130 -13.88 7.77 -5.63
CA GLU A 130 -13.12 8.83 -6.28
C GLU A 130 -13.98 10.09 -6.50
N GLY A 131 -13.33 11.16 -6.96
CA GLY A 131 -14.02 12.40 -7.31
C GLY A 131 -14.78 13.08 -6.14
N PRO A 132 -15.85 13.82 -6.45
CA PRO A 132 -16.62 14.57 -5.46
C PRO A 132 -17.25 13.70 -4.37
N LYS A 133 -17.70 12.49 -4.70
CA LYS A 133 -18.31 11.57 -3.73
C LYS A 133 -17.30 11.10 -2.68
N TRP A 134 -16.07 10.80 -3.10
CA TRP A 134 -14.98 10.55 -2.16
C TRP A 134 -14.75 11.74 -1.23
N PHE A 135 -14.71 12.96 -1.77
CA PHE A 135 -14.47 14.17 -0.97
C PHE A 135 -15.58 14.39 0.06
N GLN A 136 -16.85 14.19 -0.32
CA GLN A 136 -17.99 14.26 0.59
C GLN A 136 -17.85 13.27 1.75
N HIS A 137 -17.56 12.01 1.47
CA HIS A 137 -17.35 10.99 2.50
C HIS A 137 -16.13 11.30 3.36
N ARG A 138 -15.04 11.81 2.77
CA ARG A 138 -13.83 12.20 3.51
C ARG A 138 -14.14 13.34 4.47
N LYS A 139 -14.86 14.37 4.02
CA LYS A 139 -15.28 15.50 4.86
C LYS A 139 -16.19 15.06 5.99
N LEU A 140 -17.11 14.13 5.73
CA LEU A 140 -18.01 13.57 6.73
C LEU A 140 -17.27 12.77 7.82
N LEU A 141 -16.30 11.94 7.43
CA LEU A 141 -15.63 11.01 8.35
C LEU A 141 -14.43 11.60 9.09
N THR A 142 -13.76 12.62 8.53
CA THR A 142 -12.53 13.18 9.12
C THR A 142 -12.71 13.70 10.56
N PRO A 143 -13.82 14.37 10.94
CA PRO A 143 -14.05 14.82 12.32
C PRO A 143 -14.01 13.69 13.35
N GLY A 144 -14.41 12.46 12.99
CA GLY A 144 -14.37 11.29 13.87
C GLY A 144 -12.96 10.81 14.24
N PHE A 145 -11.93 11.34 13.57
CA PHE A 145 -10.52 11.04 13.86
C PHE A 145 -9.76 12.26 14.41
N HIS A 146 -10.48 13.31 14.84
CA HIS A 146 -9.88 14.46 15.52
C HIS A 146 -9.38 14.05 16.92
N TYR A 147 -8.28 14.65 17.39
CA TYR A 147 -7.62 14.28 18.64
C TYR A 147 -8.59 14.26 19.85
N ASP A 148 -9.49 15.23 19.96
CA ASP A 148 -10.47 15.27 21.07
C ASP A 148 -11.47 14.11 21.05
N VAL A 149 -11.80 13.57 19.87
CA VAL A 149 -12.62 12.36 19.74
C VAL A 149 -11.81 11.10 20.06
N LEU A 150 -10.49 11.16 19.83
CA LEU A 150 -9.59 10.02 20.05
C LEU A 150 -9.15 9.86 21.52
N LYS A 151 -9.19 10.92 22.33
CA LYS A 151 -8.79 10.88 23.75
C LYS A 151 -9.46 9.75 24.55
N PRO A 152 -10.79 9.56 24.50
CA PRO A 152 -11.45 8.50 25.26
C PRO A 152 -11.05 7.09 24.78
N TYR A 153 -10.68 6.93 23.51
CA TYR A 153 -10.23 5.62 23.02
C TYR A 153 -8.91 5.17 23.63
N VAL A 154 -8.08 6.08 24.16
CA VAL A 154 -6.84 5.69 24.85
C VAL A 154 -7.15 4.83 26.06
N ALA A 155 -8.15 5.20 26.86
CA ALA A 155 -8.63 4.39 27.99
C ALA A 155 -9.20 3.05 27.50
N LEU A 156 -9.93 3.02 26.38
CA LEU A 156 -10.45 1.78 25.80
C LEU A 156 -9.35 0.86 25.26
N PHE A 157 -8.30 1.40 24.63
CA PHE A 157 -7.15 0.63 24.18
C PHE A 157 -6.40 0.07 25.37
N ALA A 158 -6.19 0.88 26.40
CA ALA A 158 -5.60 0.44 27.66
C ALA A 158 -6.45 -0.68 28.27
N GLU A 159 -7.77 -0.50 28.39
CA GLU A 159 -8.70 -1.50 28.92
C GLU A 159 -8.71 -2.80 28.10
N SER A 160 -8.73 -2.73 26.77
CA SER A 160 -8.68 -3.92 25.90
C SER A 160 -7.33 -4.64 26.02
N THR A 161 -6.26 -3.85 26.13
CA THR A 161 -4.92 -4.35 26.45
C THR A 161 -4.84 -4.81 27.91
N ARG A 162 -5.77 -4.38 28.78
CA ARG A 162 -5.83 -4.67 30.21
C ARG A 162 -6.57 -5.95 30.55
N VAL A 163 -7.67 -6.20 29.87
CA VAL A 163 -8.28 -7.53 29.77
C VAL A 163 -7.23 -8.54 29.33
N MET A 164 -6.23 -8.09 28.57
CA MET A 164 -5.03 -8.87 28.28
C MET A 164 -3.93 -8.75 29.36
N LEU A 165 -3.71 -7.61 30.04
CA LEU A 165 -2.61 -7.28 30.98
C LEU A 165 -2.92 -6.16 32.01
N ASP A 166 -3.06 -6.45 33.30
CA ASP A 166 -3.68 -5.57 34.32
C ASP A 166 -3.13 -4.12 34.56
N LYS A 167 -4.10 -3.24 34.88
CA LYS A 167 -4.15 -1.77 35.23
C LYS A 167 -3.53 -0.73 34.28
N TRP A 168 -4.25 0.40 34.10
CA TRP A 168 -3.80 1.83 34.08
C TRP A 168 -4.71 2.73 33.21
N GLU A 169 -5.32 3.75 33.80
CA GLU A 169 -6.24 4.72 33.14
C GLU A 169 -5.63 6.14 33.00
N GLU A 170 -4.47 6.40 33.62
CA GLU A 170 -3.94 7.77 33.83
C GLU A 170 -2.94 8.27 32.76
N LYS A 171 -2.72 7.53 31.67
CA LYS A 171 -1.57 7.75 30.75
C LYS A 171 -1.87 8.46 29.42
N ALA A 172 -3.09 8.94 29.18
CA ALA A 172 -3.46 9.56 27.90
C ALA A 172 -2.63 10.81 27.56
N ASP A 173 -2.24 11.59 28.56
CA ASP A 173 -1.39 12.78 28.41
C ASP A 173 0.09 12.47 28.13
N ASP A 174 0.53 11.23 28.33
CA ASP A 174 1.93 10.81 28.14
C ASP A 174 2.25 10.36 26.70
N LEU A 175 1.26 10.14 25.83
CA LEU A 175 1.49 9.66 24.45
C LEU A 175 2.35 10.62 23.61
N GLY A 176 2.28 11.92 23.90
CA GLY A 176 3.12 12.96 23.30
C GLY A 176 4.58 12.88 23.75
N LYS A 177 4.84 12.35 24.96
CA LYS A 177 6.18 12.26 25.58
C LYS A 177 6.94 11.00 25.16
N MET A 178 6.26 10.00 24.58
CA MET A 178 6.85 8.74 24.08
C MET A 178 7.64 8.94 22.78
N THR A 179 8.59 9.89 22.76
CA THR A 179 9.31 10.32 21.56
C THR A 179 10.17 9.19 20.98
N TYR A 180 10.96 8.51 21.81
CA TYR A 180 11.82 7.41 21.35
C TYR A 180 11.00 6.20 20.88
N LEU A 181 9.93 5.82 21.57
CA LEU A 181 9.01 4.78 21.10
C LEU A 181 8.40 5.14 19.74
N THR A 182 8.05 6.42 19.54
CA THR A 182 7.56 6.90 18.24
C THR A 182 8.63 6.75 17.15
N MET A 183 9.90 7.02 17.46
CA MET A 183 11.02 6.84 16.53
C MET A 183 11.18 5.36 16.16
N CYS A 184 11.14 4.45 17.14
CA CYS A 184 11.21 3.01 16.90
C CYS A 184 10.03 2.49 16.05
N ILE A 185 8.79 2.95 16.31
CA ILE A 185 7.62 2.60 15.50
C ILE A 185 7.80 3.08 14.05
N LYS A 186 8.31 4.31 13.86
CA LYS A 186 8.55 4.86 12.51
C LYS A 186 9.65 4.09 11.77
N GLU A 187 10.73 3.74 12.43
CA GLU A 187 11.81 2.93 11.83
C GLU A 187 11.34 1.50 11.53
N SER A 188 10.50 0.93 12.39
CA SER A 188 9.81 -0.33 12.11
C SER A 188 8.96 -0.21 10.85
N PHE A 189 8.19 0.87 10.67
CA PHE A 189 7.40 1.11 9.46
C PHE A 189 8.22 1.45 8.21
N ARG A 190 9.44 1.94 8.38
CA ARG A 190 10.38 2.10 7.27
C ARG A 190 10.77 0.72 6.74
N LEU A 191 11.21 -0.17 7.63
CA LEU A 191 11.65 -1.50 7.25
C LEU A 191 10.48 -2.46 6.93
N TYR A 192 9.37 -2.35 7.63
CA TYR A 192 8.22 -3.25 7.57
C TYR A 192 6.92 -2.44 7.38
N PRO A 193 6.76 -1.75 6.23
CA PRO A 193 5.57 -0.93 6.00
C PRO A 193 4.31 -1.81 5.99
N PRO A 194 3.30 -1.51 6.85
CA PRO A 194 2.08 -2.32 6.92
C PRO A 194 1.36 -2.44 5.59
N VAL A 195 1.42 -1.41 4.75
CA VAL A 195 0.98 -1.45 3.34
C VAL A 195 2.19 -1.17 2.46
N PRO A 196 2.81 -2.19 1.85
CA PRO A 196 4.06 -2.01 1.11
C PRO A 196 3.86 -1.48 -0.32
N GLN A 197 2.64 -1.53 -0.87
CA GLN A 197 2.36 -1.15 -2.24
C GLN A 197 0.93 -0.62 -2.43
N VAL A 198 0.77 0.45 -3.20
CA VAL A 198 -0.53 1.06 -3.54
C VAL A 198 -0.53 1.58 -4.97
N TYR A 199 -1.71 1.70 -5.59
CA TYR A 199 -1.81 1.94 -7.04
C TYR A 199 -2.72 3.12 -7.40
N ARG A 200 -2.39 3.79 -8.51
CA ARG A 200 -3.19 4.88 -9.11
C ARG A 200 -3.32 4.69 -10.62
N GLN A 201 -4.37 5.27 -11.18
CA GLN A 201 -4.46 5.54 -12.60
C GLN A 201 -4.43 7.05 -12.81
N LEU A 202 -3.53 7.53 -13.68
CA LEU A 202 -3.40 8.96 -13.92
C LEU A 202 -4.64 9.50 -14.65
N SER A 203 -5.26 10.54 -14.10
CA SER A 203 -6.34 11.30 -14.75
C SER A 203 -5.81 12.40 -15.67
N LYS A 204 -4.58 12.87 -15.42
CA LYS A 204 -3.89 13.92 -16.16
C LYS A 204 -2.43 13.50 -16.38
N PRO A 205 -1.75 14.01 -17.43
CA PRO A 205 -0.33 13.75 -17.61
C PRO A 205 0.49 14.26 -16.42
N VAL A 206 1.66 13.65 -16.21
CA VAL A 206 2.63 14.01 -15.18
C VAL A 206 4.03 14.07 -15.81
N THR A 207 4.82 15.06 -15.40
CA THR A 207 6.24 15.17 -15.73
C THR A 207 7.03 15.02 -14.44
N PHE A 208 8.09 14.21 -14.48
CA PHE A 208 8.95 13.91 -13.35
C PHE A 208 10.17 14.83 -13.31
N VAL A 209 10.90 14.79 -12.20
CA VAL A 209 12.05 15.69 -11.93
C VAL A 209 13.19 15.55 -12.93
N ASP A 210 13.32 14.38 -13.57
CA ASP A 210 14.36 14.07 -14.55
C ASP A 210 13.91 14.29 -16.02
N GLY A 211 12.77 14.95 -16.22
CA GLY A 211 12.22 15.27 -17.54
C GLY A 211 11.43 14.13 -18.20
N ARG A 212 11.45 12.90 -17.65
CA ARG A 212 10.56 11.83 -18.14
C ARG A 212 9.10 12.17 -17.80
N SER A 213 8.16 11.62 -18.56
CA SER A 213 6.74 11.91 -18.37
C SER A 213 5.85 10.70 -18.64
N LEU A 214 4.61 10.75 -18.14
CA LEU A 214 3.58 9.78 -18.45
C LEU A 214 2.28 10.47 -18.85
N PRO A 215 1.55 9.96 -19.87
CA PRO A 215 0.24 10.47 -20.25
C PRO A 215 -0.85 10.02 -19.28
N ALA A 216 -2.00 10.70 -19.33
CA ALA A 216 -3.22 10.25 -18.68
C ALA A 216 -3.61 8.83 -19.12
N GLY A 217 -4.26 8.09 -18.22
CA GLY A 217 -4.63 6.68 -18.40
C GLY A 217 -3.53 5.68 -18.04
N SER A 218 -2.28 6.14 -17.87
CA SER A 218 -1.17 5.29 -17.39
C SER A 218 -1.41 4.82 -15.96
N LEU A 219 -0.90 3.63 -15.65
CA LEU A 219 -1.02 3.03 -14.32
C LEU A 219 0.27 3.22 -13.52
N ILE A 220 0.14 3.62 -12.26
CA ILE A 220 1.24 3.83 -11.33
C ILE A 220 1.16 2.81 -10.20
N SER A 221 2.31 2.22 -9.87
CA SER A 221 2.53 1.41 -8.69
C SER A 221 3.51 2.16 -7.77
N MET A 222 3.05 2.59 -6.59
CA MET A 222 3.92 3.13 -5.56
C MET A 222 4.45 2.00 -4.70
N HIS A 223 5.74 1.71 -4.83
CA HIS A 223 6.40 0.66 -4.07
C HIS A 223 6.98 1.24 -2.78
N ILE A 224 6.13 1.45 -1.78
CA ILE A 224 6.49 2.02 -0.47
C ILE A 224 7.65 1.23 0.16
N TYR A 225 7.67 -0.09 0.00
CA TYR A 225 8.76 -0.95 0.50
C TYR A 225 10.13 -0.58 -0.07
N ALA A 226 10.21 -0.29 -1.38
CA ALA A 226 11.46 0.10 -2.03
C ALA A 226 11.79 1.58 -1.80
N LEU A 227 10.77 2.46 -1.76
CA LEU A 227 10.92 3.87 -1.38
C LEU A 227 11.60 4.01 -0.01
N HIS A 228 11.19 3.20 0.96
CA HIS A 228 11.75 3.20 2.32
C HIS A 228 13.15 2.55 2.42
N ARG A 229 13.66 1.96 1.34
CA ARG A 229 15.00 1.35 1.21
C ARG A 229 15.86 1.98 0.12
N ASN A 230 15.40 3.07 -0.48
CA ASN A 230 16.12 3.75 -1.54
C ASN A 230 17.45 4.28 -0.97
N SER A 231 18.58 3.74 -1.44
CA SER A 231 19.92 4.06 -0.93
C SER A 231 20.34 5.50 -1.18
N ALA A 232 19.72 6.20 -2.13
CA ALA A 232 19.95 7.63 -2.33
C ALA A 232 19.29 8.50 -1.24
N VAL A 233 18.34 7.94 -0.49
CA VAL A 233 17.54 8.65 0.51
C VAL A 233 17.83 8.17 1.93
N TRP A 234 18.17 6.88 2.09
CA TRP A 234 18.38 6.22 3.36
C TRP A 234 19.79 5.61 3.40
N PRO A 235 20.76 6.25 4.08
CA PRO A 235 22.09 5.68 4.32
C PRO A 235 21.96 4.35 5.07
N ASP A 236 22.67 3.31 4.65
CA ASP A 236 22.57 1.96 5.22
C ASP A 236 21.11 1.48 5.34
N PRO A 237 20.39 1.32 4.21
CA PRO A 237 18.94 1.21 4.19
C PRO A 237 18.38 -0.01 4.93
N GLU A 238 19.18 -1.04 5.20
CA GLU A 238 18.74 -2.23 5.94
C GLU A 238 18.96 -2.12 7.45
N VAL A 239 19.76 -1.16 7.91
CA VAL A 239 20.05 -0.94 9.34
C VAL A 239 18.86 -0.27 10.02
N PHE A 240 18.38 -0.89 11.10
CA PHE A 240 17.38 -0.32 11.99
C PHE A 240 18.02 0.75 12.87
N ASP A 241 17.70 2.02 12.60
CA ASP A 241 18.16 3.17 13.38
C ASP A 241 16.99 4.14 13.69
N PRO A 242 16.46 4.14 14.93
CA PRO A 242 15.41 5.08 15.34
C PRO A 242 15.83 6.55 15.21
N LEU A 243 17.11 6.89 15.36
CA LEU A 243 17.59 8.27 15.37
C LEU A 243 17.48 8.95 14.00
N ARG A 244 17.22 8.19 12.93
CA ARG A 244 16.74 8.75 11.66
C ARG A 244 15.52 9.64 11.87
N PHE A 245 14.65 9.31 12.82
CA PHE A 245 13.42 10.06 13.11
C PHE A 245 13.54 11.05 14.27
N SER A 246 14.76 11.38 14.71
CA SER A 246 15.01 12.52 15.57
C SER A 246 14.52 13.82 14.91
N THR A 247 14.20 14.84 15.72
CA THR A 247 13.75 16.14 15.20
C THR A 247 14.73 16.74 14.20
N GLU A 248 16.04 16.66 14.51
CA GLU A 248 17.09 17.17 13.64
C GLU A 248 17.12 16.44 12.28
N ASN A 249 17.20 15.11 12.29
CA ASN A 249 17.32 14.31 11.06
C ASN A 249 16.03 14.34 10.24
N ALA A 250 14.87 14.38 10.89
CA ALA A 250 13.59 14.46 10.20
C ALA A 250 13.37 15.80 9.51
N SER A 251 13.90 16.91 10.05
CA SER A 251 13.74 18.25 9.46
C SER A 251 14.38 18.39 8.07
N LYS A 252 15.44 17.61 7.80
CA LYS A 252 16.19 17.60 6.53
C LYS A 252 15.57 16.65 5.49
N ARG A 253 14.58 15.84 5.87
CA ARG A 253 14.04 14.76 5.02
C ARG A 253 13.01 15.28 4.02
N HIS A 254 13.08 14.79 2.78
CA HIS A 254 12.02 15.02 1.80
C HIS A 254 10.65 14.53 2.31
N PRO A 255 9.56 15.33 2.21
CA PRO A 255 8.26 15.01 2.84
C PRO A 255 7.58 13.74 2.30
N PHE A 256 8.00 13.25 1.12
CA PHE A 256 7.52 12.01 0.50
C PHE A 256 8.52 10.85 0.62
N ALA A 257 9.61 10.97 1.38
CA ALA A 257 10.57 9.89 1.59
C ALA A 257 10.07 8.79 2.54
N PHE A 258 9.16 9.13 3.45
CA PHE A 258 8.58 8.23 4.43
C PHE A 258 7.05 8.30 4.35
N MET A 259 6.42 7.30 3.74
CA MET A 259 4.99 7.28 3.40
C MET A 259 4.25 6.00 3.85
N PRO A 260 4.42 5.49 5.09
CA PRO A 260 3.69 4.30 5.54
C PRO A 260 2.17 4.52 5.61
N PHE A 261 1.74 5.78 5.71
CA PHE A 261 0.33 6.20 5.72
C PHE A 261 -0.07 6.92 4.42
N SER A 262 0.69 6.73 3.33
CA SER A 262 0.58 7.51 2.09
C SER A 262 0.74 9.02 2.34
N ALA A 263 0.46 9.85 1.34
CA ALA A 263 0.51 11.31 1.41
C ALA A 263 -0.54 11.94 0.47
N GLY A 264 -0.66 13.27 0.54
CA GLY A 264 -1.61 14.04 -0.27
C GLY A 264 -3.08 13.82 0.12
N PRO A 265 -4.04 14.17 -0.75
CA PRO A 265 -5.47 14.15 -0.42
C PRO A 265 -5.99 12.74 -0.11
N ARG A 266 -5.31 11.69 -0.58
CA ARG A 266 -5.68 10.28 -0.36
C ARG A 266 -4.81 9.61 0.72
N ASN A 267 -4.29 10.38 1.67
CA ASN A 267 -3.57 9.85 2.84
C ASN A 267 -4.49 9.06 3.79
N CYS A 268 -3.90 8.29 4.70
CA CYS A 268 -4.63 7.53 5.71
C CYS A 268 -5.42 8.45 6.64
N ILE A 269 -6.74 8.26 6.71
CA ILE A 269 -7.61 9.01 7.61
C ILE A 269 -7.40 8.61 9.08
N GLY A 270 -7.06 7.35 9.34
CA GLY A 270 -6.87 6.78 10.68
C GLY A 270 -5.43 6.80 11.19
N GLN A 271 -4.53 7.60 10.59
CA GLN A 271 -3.11 7.61 10.98
C GLN A 271 -2.92 7.92 12.48
N GLN A 272 -3.61 8.92 13.01
CA GLN A 272 -3.47 9.30 14.43
C GLN A 272 -4.06 8.23 15.35
N PHE A 273 -5.20 7.66 14.99
CA PHE A 273 -5.80 6.54 15.70
C PHE A 273 -4.83 5.36 15.79
N ALA A 274 -4.26 4.92 14.66
CA ALA A 274 -3.33 3.81 14.62
C ALA A 274 -2.05 4.09 15.42
N MET A 275 -1.49 5.31 15.32
CA MET A 275 -0.31 5.68 16.10
C MET A 275 -0.58 5.69 17.60
N SER A 276 -1.75 6.19 18.05
CA SER A 276 -2.14 6.15 19.46
C SER A 276 -2.32 4.71 19.95
N GLU A 277 -3.07 3.89 19.21
CA GLU A 277 -3.30 2.47 19.53
C GLU A 277 -1.96 1.74 19.67
N MET A 278 -1.09 1.81 18.66
CA MET A 278 0.20 1.12 18.68
C MET A 278 1.09 1.60 19.82
N LYS A 279 1.14 2.91 20.12
CA LYS A 279 1.94 3.42 21.25
C LYS A 279 1.46 2.84 22.57
N VAL A 280 0.15 2.83 22.82
CA VAL A 280 -0.43 2.25 24.04
C VAL A 280 -0.11 0.77 24.12
N VAL A 281 -0.44 0.00 23.09
CA VAL A 281 -0.26 -1.47 23.09
C VAL A 281 1.22 -1.83 23.24
N THR A 282 2.11 -1.21 22.47
CA THR A 282 3.55 -1.54 22.53
C THR A 282 4.18 -1.13 23.86
N ALA A 283 3.83 0.04 24.41
CA ALA A 283 4.30 0.44 25.73
C ALA A 283 3.84 -0.55 26.80
N MET A 284 2.57 -0.97 26.77
CA MET A 284 2.04 -1.95 27.72
C MET A 284 2.74 -3.30 27.60
N CYS A 285 2.95 -3.80 26.39
CA CYS A 285 3.69 -5.03 26.15
C CYS A 285 5.10 -4.96 26.75
N LEU A 286 5.83 -3.88 26.50
CA LEU A 286 7.22 -3.72 26.97
C LEU A 286 7.34 -3.49 28.49
N LEU A 287 6.29 -2.99 29.14
CA LEU A 287 6.25 -2.85 30.60
C LEU A 287 6.00 -4.18 31.32
N HIS A 288 5.41 -5.17 30.64
CA HIS A 288 5.04 -6.46 31.23
C HIS A 288 5.92 -7.62 30.77
N PHE A 289 6.55 -7.51 29.61
CA PHE A 289 7.37 -8.58 29.04
C PHE A 289 8.66 -8.06 28.43
N GLU A 290 9.71 -8.84 28.63
CA GLU A 290 10.89 -8.84 27.77
C GLU A 290 10.64 -9.79 26.59
N PHE A 291 10.84 -9.30 25.37
CA PHE A 291 10.65 -10.07 24.13
C PHE A 291 11.99 -10.51 23.57
N SER A 292 12.11 -11.78 23.22
CA SER A 292 13.26 -12.32 22.48
C SER A 292 12.80 -13.12 21.27
N LEU A 293 13.65 -13.16 20.23
CA LEU A 293 13.37 -13.89 19.00
C LEU A 293 13.43 -15.40 19.24
N ASP A 294 12.62 -16.15 18.51
CA ASP A 294 12.86 -17.58 18.30
C ASP A 294 13.77 -17.75 17.06
N PRO A 295 15.07 -18.09 17.23
CA PRO A 295 16.02 -18.17 16.12
C PRO A 295 15.66 -19.24 15.09
N SER A 296 14.87 -20.25 15.47
CA SER A 296 14.43 -21.33 14.59
C SER A 296 13.26 -20.92 13.69
N ARG A 297 12.55 -19.84 14.02
CA ARG A 297 11.30 -19.42 13.35
C ARG A 297 11.29 -17.92 13.02
N LEU A 298 12.36 -17.44 12.40
CA LEU A 298 12.42 -16.05 11.94
C LEU A 298 11.29 -15.73 10.94
N PRO A 299 10.65 -14.55 11.05
CA PRO A 299 9.56 -14.17 10.17
C PRO A 299 9.94 -14.10 8.69
N ILE A 300 9.11 -14.69 7.84
CA ILE A 300 9.27 -14.63 6.38
C ILE A 300 8.21 -13.68 5.81
N LYS A 301 8.65 -12.53 5.29
CA LYS A 301 7.77 -11.49 4.72
C LYS A 301 6.85 -12.07 3.64
N MET A 302 5.56 -11.76 3.74
CA MET A 302 4.53 -12.13 2.78
C MET A 302 3.61 -10.95 2.52
N LEU A 303 3.35 -10.67 1.23
CA LEU A 303 2.41 -9.64 0.82
C LEU A 303 0.99 -10.23 0.72
N GLN A 304 0.09 -9.81 1.62
CA GLN A 304 -1.33 -10.15 1.59
C GLN A 304 -2.18 -8.90 1.79
N LEU A 305 -2.16 -7.99 0.81
CA LEU A 305 -2.63 -6.60 0.87
C LEU A 305 -1.87 -5.75 1.89
N VAL A 306 -1.83 -6.21 3.14
CA VAL A 306 -0.92 -5.76 4.19
C VAL A 306 0.30 -6.68 4.25
N LEU A 307 1.38 -6.19 4.86
CA LEU A 307 2.56 -6.99 5.14
C LEU A 307 2.27 -7.97 6.28
N ARG A 308 2.47 -9.26 6.01
CA ARG A 308 2.33 -10.36 6.98
C ARG A 308 3.58 -11.21 6.99
N SER A 309 3.58 -12.23 7.85
CA SER A 309 4.59 -13.29 7.86
C SER A 309 3.97 -14.61 7.41
N LYS A 310 4.66 -15.33 6.53
CA LYS A 310 4.26 -16.67 6.05
C LYS A 310 4.17 -17.68 7.20
N ASN A 311 5.06 -17.56 8.17
CA ASN A 311 5.21 -18.45 9.32
C ASN A 311 4.83 -17.75 10.64
N GLY A 312 4.07 -16.65 10.61
CA GLY A 312 3.73 -15.90 11.82
C GLY A 312 4.89 -15.12 12.42
N ILE A 313 4.65 -14.50 13.58
CA ILE A 313 5.67 -13.78 14.37
C ILE A 313 5.82 -14.51 15.69
N HIS A 314 6.81 -15.41 15.77
CA HIS A 314 7.07 -16.21 16.96
C HIS A 314 8.12 -15.52 17.83
N LEU A 315 7.75 -15.24 19.07
CA LEU A 315 8.59 -14.58 20.07
C LEU A 315 8.52 -15.35 21.38
N HIS A 316 9.61 -15.34 22.14
CA HIS A 316 9.61 -15.74 23.54
C HIS A 316 9.30 -14.52 24.40
N LEU A 317 8.38 -14.69 25.35
CA LEU A 317 7.97 -13.66 26.29
C LEU A 317 8.43 -14.07 27.68
N LYS A 318 9.20 -13.20 28.33
CA LYS A 318 9.58 -13.35 29.73
C LYS A 318 8.85 -12.28 30.55
N PRO A 319 7.95 -12.67 31.48
CA PRO A 319 7.26 -11.72 32.34
C PRO A 319 8.24 -10.90 33.16
N LEU A 320 7.98 -9.61 33.26
CA LEU A 320 8.70 -8.69 34.14
C LEU A 320 8.05 -8.75 35.53
N GLY A 321 8.85 -8.96 36.58
CA GLY A 321 8.34 -9.07 37.95
C GLY A 321 7.69 -7.77 38.44
N PRO A 322 6.74 -7.83 39.39
CA PRO A 322 6.10 -6.65 39.96
C PRO A 322 7.16 -5.76 40.64
N GLY A 323 7.50 -4.63 40.01
CA GLY A 323 8.46 -3.65 40.55
C GLY A 323 9.68 -3.33 39.67
N SER A 324 9.84 -3.97 38.51
CA SER A 324 10.99 -3.75 37.61
C SER A 324 10.92 -2.48 36.73
N GLY A 325 9.85 -1.70 36.84
CA GLY A 325 9.60 -0.48 36.05
C GLY A 325 9.48 0.80 36.88
N LYS A 326 10.20 0.92 38.01
CA LYS A 326 10.38 2.21 38.69
C LYS A 326 11.60 2.94 38.17
#